data_AF-A0A3P0M5M5-F1
#
_entry.id   AF-A0A3P0M5M5-F1
#
_cell.length_a   1.000
_cell.length_b   1.000
_cell.length_c   1.000
_cell.angle_alpha   90.00
_cell.angle_beta   90.00
_cell.angle_gamma   90.00
#
_symmetry.space_group_name_H-M   'P 1'
#
loop_
_entity.id
_entity.type
_entity.pdbx_description
1 polymer ?
#
loop_
_entity_poly.entity_id
_entity_poly.type
_entity_poly.pdbx_seq_one_letter_code
_entity_poly.pdbx_strand_id
1 'polypeptide(L)'
;TDHITNVGTLNLTGVETGATVEYSIDGGHTWNTRFNAVEGVNDVQVRQVDVAGNTSSATSISFTLDTSAAAPGVALTTDSGSNATDHITNVGTLNLTGVETGATVEYSI
;
A
#
# COMPACT_ATOMS: atom_id res chain seq x y z
N THR A 1 2.80 15.27 2.87
CA THR A 1 2.81 13.83 2.49
C THR A 1 1.38 13.41 2.26
N ASP A 2 1.13 12.53 1.31
CA ASP A 2 -0.19 12.04 0.90
C ASP A 2 -0.70 10.85 1.74
N HIS A 3 0.13 10.32 2.65
CA HIS A 3 -0.19 9.21 3.56
C HIS A 3 -0.51 7.88 2.85
N ILE A 4 -0.04 7.71 1.61
CA ILE A 4 -0.09 6.44 0.87
C ILE A 4 1.28 5.76 0.99
N THR A 5 1.30 4.47 1.30
CA THR A 5 2.54 3.70 1.54
C THR A 5 2.37 2.25 1.08
N ASN A 6 3.44 1.60 0.64
CA ASN A 6 3.49 0.15 0.44
C ASN A 6 4.08 -0.59 1.64
N VAL A 7 4.42 0.14 2.71
CA VAL A 7 4.96 -0.39 3.97
C VAL A 7 3.93 -0.23 5.08
N GLY A 8 3.48 -1.34 5.65
CA GLY A 8 2.46 -1.38 6.72
C GLY A 8 3.01 -1.39 8.15
N THR A 9 4.33 -1.29 8.35
CA THR A 9 4.94 -1.32 9.68
C THR A 9 4.99 0.06 10.32
N LEU A 10 4.63 0.16 11.61
CA LEU A 10 4.75 1.39 12.38
C LEU A 10 6.07 1.44 13.13
N ASN A 11 6.79 2.57 13.02
CA ASN A 11 7.96 2.83 13.84
C ASN A 11 7.56 3.61 15.10
N LEU A 12 7.82 3.04 16.27
CA LEU A 12 7.44 3.63 17.55
C LEU A 12 8.65 4.20 18.27
N THR A 13 8.48 5.36 18.90
CA THR A 13 9.51 6.05 19.68
C THR A 13 8.96 6.43 21.05
N GLY A 14 9.83 6.59 22.05
CA GLY A 14 9.40 6.96 23.41
C GLY A 14 8.67 5.85 24.17
N VAL A 15 8.80 4.60 23.75
CA VAL A 15 8.29 3.45 24.51
C VAL A 15 9.17 3.22 25.73
N GLU A 16 8.56 3.21 26.91
CA GLU A 16 9.28 2.98 28.17
C GLU A 16 9.80 1.53 28.26
N THR A 17 10.92 1.34 28.97
CA THR A 17 11.53 0.00 29.09
C THR A 17 10.60 -0.95 29.83
N GLY A 18 10.24 -2.05 29.17
CA GLY A 18 9.32 -3.05 29.73
C GLY A 18 7.84 -2.71 29.56
N ALA A 19 7.51 -1.58 28.95
CA ALA A 19 6.12 -1.24 28.66
C ALA A 19 5.54 -2.15 27.55
N THR A 20 4.25 -2.41 27.64
CA THR A 20 3.48 -3.10 26.59
C THR A 20 2.86 -2.05 25.68
N VAL A 21 3.10 -2.16 24.38
CA VAL A 21 2.41 -1.34 23.39
C VAL A 21 1.10 -2.00 23.00
N GLU A 22 0.05 -1.20 22.93
CA GLU A 22 -1.26 -1.60 22.47
C GLU A 22 -1.73 -0.73 21.30
N TYR A 23 -2.49 -1.35 20.41
CA TYR A 23 -3.03 -0.75 19.19
C TYR A 23 -4.55 -0.91 19.16
N SER A 24 -5.23 0.09 18.64
CA SER A 24 -6.67 0.07 18.37
C SER A 24 -6.95 0.56 16.95
N ILE A 25 -7.95 -0.06 16.30
CA ILE A 25 -8.42 0.31 14.95
C ILE A 25 -9.92 0.64 14.93
N ASP A 26 -10.53 0.75 16.10
CA ASP A 26 -11.97 1.00 16.27
C ASP A 26 -12.23 2.27 17.08
N GLY A 27 -11.28 3.20 17.14
CA GLY A 27 -11.41 4.44 17.92
C GLY A 27 -11.26 4.23 19.42
N GLY A 28 -10.49 3.22 19.84
CA GLY A 28 -10.08 3.02 21.22
C GLY A 28 -11.00 2.11 22.02
N HIS A 29 -11.94 1.41 21.37
CA HIS A 29 -12.85 0.48 22.04
C HIS A 29 -12.16 -0.85 22.35
N THR A 30 -11.35 -1.37 21.42
CA THR A 30 -10.55 -2.58 21.61
C THR A 30 -9.05 -2.30 21.43
N TRP A 31 -8.25 -2.98 22.24
CA TRP A 31 -6.80 -2.83 22.29
C TRP A 31 -6.13 -4.19 22.15
N ASN A 32 -5.16 -4.28 21.24
CA ASN A 32 -4.42 -5.50 20.92
C ASN A 32 -2.93 -5.22 21.01
N THR A 33 -2.12 -6.23 21.36
CA THR A 33 -0.65 -6.12 21.39
C THR A 33 0.02 -6.33 20.04
N ARG A 34 -0.79 -6.54 18.99
CA ARG A 34 -0.35 -6.72 17.60
C ARG A 34 -1.20 -5.84 16.69
N PHE A 35 -0.53 -5.27 15.69
CA PHE A 35 -1.15 -4.55 14.61
C PHE A 35 -0.67 -5.14 13.29
N ASN A 36 -1.61 -5.44 12.40
CA ASN A 36 -1.34 -5.81 11.02
C ASN A 36 -2.08 -4.80 10.14
N ALA A 37 -1.34 -4.02 9.37
CA ALA A 37 -1.95 -3.14 8.39
C ALA A 37 -2.70 -3.96 7.34
N VAL A 38 -3.81 -3.43 6.87
CA VAL A 38 -4.62 -4.03 5.80
C VAL A 38 -4.61 -3.11 4.58
N GLU A 39 -4.80 -3.69 3.40
CA GLU A 39 -4.94 -2.91 2.16
C GLU A 39 -6.05 -1.85 2.30
N GLY A 40 -5.79 -0.64 1.83
CA GLY A 40 -6.67 0.50 2.01
C GLY A 40 -6.42 1.27 3.30
N VAL A 41 -7.47 1.93 3.83
CA VAL A 41 -7.36 2.87 4.95
C VAL A 41 -7.13 2.14 6.28
N ASN A 42 -6.10 2.56 6.99
CA ASN A 42 -5.80 2.16 8.36
C ASN A 42 -5.88 3.41 9.25
N ASP A 43 -6.83 3.43 10.18
CA ASP A 43 -6.90 4.43 11.26
C ASP A 43 -6.50 3.75 12.57
N VAL A 44 -5.34 4.12 13.09
CA VAL A 44 -4.68 3.39 14.18
C VAL A 44 -4.44 4.33 15.35
N GLN A 45 -4.87 3.91 16.53
CA GLN A 45 -4.49 4.52 17.80
C GLN A 45 -3.46 3.64 18.50
N VAL A 46 -2.43 4.27 19.06
CA VAL A 46 -1.34 3.60 19.78
C VAL A 46 -1.24 4.17 21.19
N ARG A 47 -1.12 3.30 22.17
CA ARG A 47 -0.81 3.66 23.56
C ARG A 47 0.18 2.66 24.16
N GLN A 48 0.75 2.99 25.30
CA GLN A 48 1.59 2.07 26.07
C GLN A 48 1.08 1.92 27.50
N VAL A 49 1.36 0.76 28.09
CA VAL A 49 1.10 0.43 29.49
C VAL A 49 2.44 0.11 30.15
N ASP A 50 2.83 0.86 31.19
CA ASP A 50 4.10 0.65 31.89
C ASP A 50 4.09 -0.62 32.75
N VAL A 51 5.24 -0.96 33.36
CA VAL A 51 5.39 -2.16 34.21
C VAL A 51 4.51 -2.10 35.46
N ALA A 52 4.11 -0.91 35.91
CA ALA A 52 3.22 -0.71 37.05
C ALA A 52 1.73 -0.73 36.66
N GLY A 53 1.40 -0.81 35.37
CA GLY A 53 0.05 -0.81 34.84
C GLY A 53 -0.53 0.58 34.51
N ASN A 54 0.27 1.65 34.53
CA ASN A 54 -0.20 2.97 34.11
C ASN A 54 -0.31 3.04 32.59
N THR A 55 -1.45 3.53 32.08
CA THR A 55 -1.71 3.66 30.65
C THR A 55 -1.46 5.09 30.19
N SER A 56 -0.74 5.26 29.08
CA SER A 56 -0.53 6.57 28.46
C SER A 56 -1.78 7.10 27.75
N SER A 57 -1.79 8.40 27.42
CA SER A 57 -2.70 8.91 26.38
C SER A 57 -2.45 8.21 25.05
N ALA A 58 -3.52 8.00 24.27
CA ALA A 58 -3.41 7.42 22.93
C ALA A 58 -2.98 8.49 21.91
N THR A 59 -2.22 8.07 20.90
CA THR A 59 -1.87 8.88 19.73
C THR A 59 -2.46 8.22 18.49
N SER A 60 -3.01 9.02 17.57
CA SER A 60 -3.60 8.51 16.32
C SER A 60 -2.67 8.72 15.11
N ILE A 61 -2.72 7.79 14.17
CA ILE A 61 -2.15 7.92 12.83
C ILE A 61 -3.09 7.28 11.81
N SER A 62 -3.25 7.92 10.66
CA SER A 62 -3.96 7.37 9.52
C SER A 62 -3.06 7.27 8.28
N PHE A 63 -3.19 6.17 7.55
CA PHE A 63 -2.51 5.95 6.29
C PHE A 63 -3.30 4.98 5.40
N THR A 64 -3.05 5.04 4.11
CA THR A 64 -3.54 4.06 3.14
C THR A 64 -2.39 3.13 2.79
N LEU A 65 -2.57 1.84 3.05
CA LEU A 65 -1.67 0.81 2.53
C LEU A 65 -2.08 0.52 1.09
N ASP A 66 -1.15 0.74 0.17
CA ASP A 66 -1.28 0.38 -1.23
C ASP A 66 -0.12 -0.53 -1.61
N THR A 67 -0.41 -1.84 -1.68
CA THR A 67 0.57 -2.86 -2.09
C THR A 67 0.29 -3.40 -3.49
N SER A 68 -0.77 -2.92 -4.13
CA SER A 68 -1.19 -3.36 -5.44
C SER A 68 -0.57 -2.47 -6.51
N ALA A 69 -0.22 -3.09 -7.63
CA ALA A 69 0.06 -2.38 -8.87
C ALA A 69 -0.72 -3.07 -9.99
N ALA A 70 -1.54 -2.32 -10.72
CA ALA A 70 -2.24 -2.85 -11.87
C ALA A 70 -1.25 -3.25 -12.97
N ALA A 71 -1.44 -4.45 -13.53
CA ALA A 71 -0.66 -4.90 -14.67
C ALA A 71 -1.03 -4.08 -15.92
N PRO A 72 -0.05 -3.60 -16.71
CA PRO A 72 -0.36 -2.92 -17.95
C PRO A 72 -0.90 -3.90 -19.00
N GLY A 73 -1.89 -3.47 -19.76
CA GLY A 73 -2.28 -4.12 -21.00
C GLY A 73 -1.33 -3.71 -22.14
N VAL A 74 -1.04 -4.63 -23.06
CA VAL A 74 -0.24 -4.37 -24.26
C VAL A 74 -0.96 -4.88 -25.49
N ALA A 75 -0.99 -4.08 -26.54
CA ALA A 75 -1.51 -4.45 -27.84
C ALA A 75 -0.75 -3.73 -28.96
N LEU A 76 -0.87 -4.22 -30.20
CA LEU A 76 -0.46 -3.44 -31.36
C LEU A 76 -1.38 -2.22 -31.50
N THR A 77 -0.82 -1.05 -31.78
CA THR A 77 -1.64 0.12 -32.14
C THR A 77 -2.42 -0.14 -33.43
N THR A 78 -1.81 -0.85 -34.38
CA THR A 78 -2.46 -1.31 -35.60
C THR A 78 -1.79 -2.60 -36.05
N ASP A 79 -2.60 -3.62 -36.32
CA ASP A 79 -2.17 -4.85 -36.98
C ASP A 79 -2.26 -4.66 -38.50
N SER A 80 -1.21 -4.08 -39.07
CA SER A 80 -1.21 -3.54 -40.44
C SER A 80 -0.87 -4.58 -41.52
N GLY A 81 -0.83 -5.86 -41.16
CA GLY A 81 -0.67 -6.97 -42.08
C GLY A 81 -1.87 -7.19 -43.00
N SER A 82 -1.83 -8.26 -43.79
CA SER A 82 -2.96 -8.64 -44.65
C SER A 82 -4.19 -9.12 -43.87
N ASN A 83 -4.02 -9.43 -42.58
CA ASN A 83 -5.08 -9.78 -41.66
C ASN A 83 -4.93 -8.89 -40.43
N ALA A 84 -6.03 -8.28 -39.98
CA ALA A 84 -6.03 -7.32 -38.88
C ALA A 84 -6.10 -7.96 -37.49
N THR A 85 -5.94 -9.27 -37.40
CA THR A 85 -6.11 -10.05 -36.16
C THR A 85 -5.10 -11.18 -35.98
N ASP A 86 -4.14 -11.34 -36.90
CA ASP A 86 -3.13 -12.39 -36.81
C ASP A 86 -1.84 -11.93 -36.12
N HIS A 87 -1.80 -10.67 -35.68
CA HIS A 87 -0.69 -10.03 -34.99
C HIS A 87 0.58 -9.91 -35.84
N ILE A 88 0.46 -9.94 -37.17
CA ILE A 88 1.56 -9.70 -38.11
C ILE A 88 1.51 -8.24 -38.58
N THR A 89 2.38 -7.41 -38.02
CA THR A 89 2.40 -5.97 -38.29
C THR A 89 3.65 -5.50 -39.02
N ASN A 90 3.49 -4.44 -39.82
CA ASN A 90 4.61 -3.63 -40.32
C ASN A 90 4.77 -2.31 -39.54
N VAL A 91 3.91 -2.05 -38.55
CA VAL A 91 3.96 -0.91 -37.64
C VAL A 91 4.31 -1.41 -36.23
N GLY A 92 5.54 -1.15 -35.79
CA GLY A 92 6.05 -1.61 -34.49
C GLY A 92 5.55 -0.84 -33.26
N THR A 93 4.51 -0.01 -33.40
CA THR A 93 4.00 0.79 -32.28
C THR A 93 3.09 -0.05 -31.39
N LEU A 94 3.40 -0.06 -30.10
CA LEU A 94 2.57 -0.69 -29.07
C LEU A 94 1.66 0.35 -28.42
N ASN A 95 0.44 -0.06 -28.12
CA ASN A 95 -0.47 0.65 -27.24
C ASN A 95 -0.43 0.00 -25.86
N LEU A 96 -0.22 0.82 -24.83
CA LEU A 96 -0.25 0.41 -23.44
C LEU A 96 -1.48 0.97 -22.74
N THR A 97 -2.15 0.15 -21.94
CA THR A 97 -3.34 0.53 -21.17
C THR A 97 -3.17 0.10 -19.72
N GLY A 98 -3.98 0.66 -18.80
CA GLY A 98 -3.97 0.25 -17.40
C GLY A 98 -2.71 0.62 -16.61
N VAL A 99 -1.80 1.43 -17.18
CA VAL A 99 -0.63 1.96 -16.48
C VAL A 99 -1.11 3.00 -15.47
N GLU A 100 -0.77 2.79 -14.20
CA GLU A 100 -1.11 3.71 -13.12
C GLU A 100 -0.34 5.04 -13.24
N THR A 101 -0.92 6.12 -12.73
CA THR A 101 -0.28 7.44 -12.74
C THR A 101 1.02 7.38 -11.94
N GLY A 102 2.14 7.67 -12.60
CA GLY A 102 3.47 7.65 -11.98
C GLY A 102 4.15 6.28 -11.99
N ALA A 103 3.53 5.23 -12.53
CA ALA A 103 4.18 3.95 -12.74
C ALA A 103 5.29 4.04 -13.79
N THR A 104 6.34 3.24 -13.61
CA THR A 104 7.41 3.06 -14.60
C THR A 104 7.10 1.85 -15.46
N VAL A 105 7.16 2.00 -16.78
CA VAL A 105 7.04 0.89 -17.72
C VAL A 105 8.44 0.47 -18.19
N GLU A 106 8.74 -0.81 -18.08
CA GLU A 106 9.99 -1.41 -18.54
C GLU A 106 9.72 -2.42 -19.66
N TYR A 107 10.65 -2.53 -20.61
CA TYR A 107 10.60 -3.45 -21.73
C TYR A 107 11.82 -4.37 -21.72
N SER A 108 11.66 -5.64 -22.08
CA SER A 108 12.76 -6.60 -22.23
C SER A 108 12.62 -7.36 -23.55
N ILE A 109 13.75 -7.72 -24.17
CA ILE A 109 13.84 -8.55 -25.39
C ILE A 109 14.41 -9.94 -25.08
#